data_AF-A0A8C7ZQ45-F1
#
_entry.id   AF-A0A8C7ZQ45-F1
#
_cell.length_a   1.000
_cell.length_b   1.000
_cell.length_c   1.000
_cell.angle_alpha   90.00
_cell.angle_beta   90.00
_cell.angle_gamma   90.00
#
_symmetry.space_group_name_H-M   'P 1'
#
loop_
_entity.id
_entity.type
_entity.pdbx_description
1 polymer ?
#
loop_
_entity_poly.entity_id
_entity_poly.type
_entity_poly.pdbx_seq_one_letter_code
_entity_poly.pdbx_strand_id
1 'polypeptide(L)'
;TLTSFQKSEADLDYIERRLKLDFINSTAENGSSAENPAVMLENLKAVKAKYSLLCSEVKDIASAQKESMEAIRTSLSGIMEVIKHCQETSDAEVVSLTELEQEAAALLGVAANSPKTEVRHPSIIFDQFSLCPDL
;
A
#
# COMPACT_ATOMS: atom_id res chain seq x y z
N THR A 1 -65.44 15.91 11.48
CA THR A 1 -64.22 15.31 10.89
C THR A 1 -63.09 16.32 10.74
N LEU A 2 -63.33 17.54 10.22
CA LEU A 2 -62.29 18.59 10.12
C LEU A 2 -61.71 19.07 11.47
N THR A 3 -62.49 19.07 12.54
CA THR A 3 -62.05 19.57 13.86
C THR A 3 -60.92 18.74 14.48
N SER A 4 -60.94 17.42 14.28
CA SER A 4 -59.86 16.53 14.72
C SER A 4 -58.57 16.78 13.94
N PHE A 5 -58.68 17.04 12.63
CA PHE A 5 -57.55 17.34 11.76
C PHE A 5 -56.90 18.69 12.13
N GLN A 6 -57.71 19.73 12.30
CA GLN A 6 -57.25 21.06 12.73
C GLN A 6 -56.55 21.03 14.08
N LYS A 7 -57.03 20.19 15.01
CA LYS A 7 -56.37 19.98 16.30
C LYS A 7 -55.01 19.29 16.11
N SER A 8 -54.94 18.21 15.35
CA SER A 8 -53.68 17.52 15.07
C SER A 8 -52.66 18.41 14.34
N GLU A 9 -53.12 19.27 13.44
CA GLU A 9 -52.28 20.28 12.77
C GLU A 9 -51.72 21.29 13.78
N ALA A 10 -52.56 21.84 14.66
CA ALA A 10 -52.11 22.75 15.72
C ALA A 10 -51.15 22.08 16.73
N ASP A 11 -51.37 20.79 17.04
CA ASP A 11 -50.48 20.02 17.92
C ASP A 11 -49.10 19.81 17.27
N LEU A 12 -49.03 19.52 15.95
CA LEU A 12 -47.77 19.41 15.20
C LEU A 12 -47.01 20.74 15.16
N ASP A 13 -47.73 21.83 14.90
CA ASP A 13 -47.16 23.19 14.91
C ASP A 13 -46.53 23.53 16.27
N TYR A 14 -47.21 23.16 17.36
CA TYR A 14 -46.68 23.38 18.71
C TYR A 14 -45.40 22.56 18.96
N ILE A 15 -45.40 21.28 18.56
CA ILE A 15 -44.23 20.40 18.69
C ILE A 15 -43.04 20.96 17.90
N GLU A 16 -43.24 21.38 16.65
CA GLU A 16 -42.19 21.97 15.82
C GLU A 16 -41.58 23.23 16.47
N ARG A 17 -42.45 24.14 16.95
CA ARG A 17 -41.99 25.37 17.62
C ARG A 17 -41.21 25.08 18.90
N ARG A 18 -41.66 24.09 19.68
CA ARG A 18 -40.97 23.68 20.92
C ARG A 18 -39.58 23.10 20.62
N LEU A 19 -39.49 22.21 19.63
CA LEU A 19 -38.22 21.61 19.21
C LEU A 19 -37.22 22.65 18.68
N LYS A 20 -37.69 23.63 17.88
CA LYS A 20 -36.84 24.74 17.41
C LYS A 20 -36.28 25.57 18.56
N LEU A 21 -37.12 25.90 19.54
CA LEU A 21 -36.70 26.66 20.72
C LEU A 21 -35.64 25.89 21.53
N ASP A 22 -35.86 24.59 21.76
CA ASP A 22 -34.93 23.74 22.49
C ASP A 22 -33.56 23.64 21.78
N PHE A 23 -33.56 23.54 20.44
CA PHE A 23 -32.33 23.51 19.63
C PHE A 23 -31.52 24.82 19.76
N ILE A 24 -32.20 25.97 19.68
CA ILE A 24 -31.57 27.30 19.81
C ILE A 24 -30.98 27.49 21.22
N ASN A 25 -31.74 27.14 22.25
CA ASN A 25 -31.30 27.26 23.63
C ASN A 25 -30.11 26.33 23.91
N SER A 26 -30.14 25.09 23.40
CA SER A 26 -29.03 24.15 23.55
C SER A 26 -27.75 24.60 22.86
N THR A 27 -27.84 25.34 21.75
CA THR A 27 -26.65 25.85 21.04
C THR A 27 -26.06 27.09 21.70
N ALA A 28 -26.88 27.90 22.38
CA ALA A 28 -26.43 29.06 23.15
C ALA A 28 -25.65 28.68 24.43
N GLU A 29 -26.08 27.62 25.14
CA GLU A 29 -25.48 27.21 26.42
C GLU A 29 -24.15 26.43 26.27
N ASN A 30 -24.00 25.63 25.21
CA ASN A 30 -22.85 24.72 25.07
C ASN A 30 -21.66 25.28 24.27
N GLY A 31 -21.73 26.53 23.81
CA GLY A 31 -20.73 27.08 22.89
C GLY A 31 -20.85 26.42 21.51
N SER A 32 -21.15 27.22 20.50
CA SER A 32 -21.39 26.80 19.12
C SER A 32 -20.21 26.04 18.51
N SER A 33 -20.20 24.71 18.64
CA SER A 33 -19.45 23.79 17.78
C SER A 33 -20.33 22.60 17.38
N ALA A 34 -21.58 22.87 16.99
CA ALA A 34 -22.40 21.87 16.32
C ALA A 34 -21.97 21.80 14.85
N GLU A 35 -21.00 20.95 14.55
CA GLU A 35 -20.55 20.70 13.19
C GLU A 35 -21.74 20.17 12.36
N ASN A 36 -22.01 20.79 11.21
CA ASN A 36 -23.20 20.48 10.42
C ASN A 36 -23.08 19.06 9.83
N PRO A 37 -23.99 18.12 10.16
CA PRO A 37 -23.89 16.73 9.69
C PRO A 37 -23.90 16.58 8.16
N ALA A 38 -24.56 17.49 7.44
CA ALA A 38 -24.57 17.48 5.98
C ALA A 38 -23.19 17.85 5.41
N VAL A 39 -22.51 18.82 6.02
CA VAL A 39 -21.14 19.21 5.66
C VAL A 39 -20.16 18.09 5.99
N MET A 40 -20.29 17.47 7.16
CA MET A 40 -19.46 16.32 7.56
C MET A 40 -19.61 15.15 6.58
N LEU A 41 -20.85 14.87 6.15
CA LEU A 41 -21.11 13.79 5.18
C LEU A 41 -20.44 14.08 3.83
N GLU A 42 -20.46 15.32 3.37
CA GLU A 42 -19.81 15.70 2.11
C GLU A 42 -18.29 15.62 2.22
N ASN A 43 -17.72 16.09 3.33
CA ASN A 43 -16.29 15.94 3.62
C ASN A 43 -15.88 14.46 3.65
N LEU A 44 -16.68 13.60 4.28
CA LEU A 44 -16.41 12.17 4.35
C LEU A 44 -16.42 11.51 2.97
N LYS A 45 -17.37 11.89 2.10
CA LYS A 45 -17.38 11.42 0.70
C LYS A 45 -16.14 11.87 -0.05
N ALA A 46 -15.72 13.12 0.10
CA ALA A 46 -14.52 13.64 -0.53
C ALA A 46 -13.25 12.91 -0.05
N VAL A 47 -13.12 12.67 1.26
CA VAL A 47 -12.00 11.89 1.83
C VAL A 47 -12.01 10.46 1.30
N LYS A 48 -13.17 9.81 1.28
CA LYS A 48 -13.30 8.44 0.74
C LYS A 48 -12.90 8.38 -0.73
N ALA A 49 -13.32 9.35 -1.55
CA ALA A 49 -12.96 9.42 -2.96
C ALA A 49 -11.43 9.56 -3.15
N LYS A 50 -10.79 10.46 -2.40
CA LYS A 50 -9.33 10.64 -2.42
C LYS A 50 -8.59 9.37 -2.00
N TYR A 51 -9.06 8.70 -0.95
CA TYR A 51 -8.46 7.45 -0.49
C TYR A 51 -8.56 6.34 -1.55
N SER A 52 -9.74 6.19 -2.17
CA SER A 52 -9.93 5.21 -3.25
C SER A 52 -9.03 5.48 -4.46
N LEU A 53 -8.85 6.75 -4.84
CA LEU A 53 -7.92 7.13 -5.91
C LEU A 53 -6.49 6.76 -5.55
N LEU A 54 -6.01 7.17 -4.36
CA LEU A 54 -4.64 6.88 -3.91
C LEU A 54 -4.37 5.37 -3.84
N CYS A 55 -5.34 4.58 -3.38
CA CYS A 55 -5.23 3.13 -3.35
C CYS A 55 -5.06 2.54 -4.76
N SER A 56 -5.79 3.06 -5.75
CA SER A 56 -5.61 2.68 -7.16
C SER A 56 -4.22 3.04 -7.67
N GLU A 57 -3.78 4.29 -7.45
CA GLU A 57 -2.47 4.76 -7.91
C GLU A 57 -1.32 3.95 -7.30
N VAL A 58 -1.37 3.63 -6.01
CA VAL A 58 -0.36 2.79 -5.35
C VAL A 58 -0.35 1.39 -5.95
N LYS A 59 -1.51 0.81 -6.28
CA LYS A 59 -1.60 -0.49 -6.92
C LYS A 59 -0.99 -0.47 -8.33
N ASP A 60 -1.25 0.57 -9.10
CA ASP A 60 -0.71 0.74 -10.44
C ASP A 60 0.82 0.91 -10.40
N ILE A 61 1.34 1.71 -9.45
CA ILE A 61 2.79 1.85 -9.21
C ILE A 61 3.41 0.51 -8.83
N ALA A 62 2.80 -0.25 -7.92
CA ALA A 62 3.30 -1.54 -7.50
C ALA A 62 3.36 -2.55 -8.68
N SER A 63 2.35 -2.53 -9.58
CA SER A 63 2.36 -3.34 -10.80
C SER A 63 3.52 -2.92 -11.72
N ALA A 64 3.66 -1.62 -11.99
CA ALA A 64 4.72 -1.10 -12.85
C ALA A 64 6.12 -1.39 -12.29
N GLN A 65 6.30 -1.31 -10.97
CA GLN A 65 7.56 -1.67 -10.30
C GLN A 65 7.87 -3.16 -10.47
N LYS A 66 6.87 -4.03 -10.27
CA LYS A 66 7.02 -5.47 -10.47
C LYS A 66 7.40 -5.79 -11.92
N GLU A 67 6.66 -5.25 -12.89
CA GLU A 67 6.92 -5.45 -14.32
C GLU A 67 8.32 -4.96 -14.72
N SER A 68 8.74 -3.80 -14.20
CA SER A 68 10.08 -3.26 -14.43
C SER A 68 11.17 -4.19 -13.85
N MET A 69 11.00 -4.67 -12.62
CA MET A 69 11.93 -5.61 -12.00
C MET A 69 12.01 -6.95 -12.74
N GLU A 70 10.87 -7.45 -13.25
CA GLU A 70 10.84 -8.65 -14.10
C GLU A 70 11.59 -8.42 -15.41
N ALA A 71 11.37 -7.29 -16.08
CA ALA A 71 12.08 -6.94 -17.32
C ALA A 71 13.60 -6.81 -17.11
N ILE A 72 14.04 -6.16 -16.03
CA ILE A 72 15.46 -6.05 -15.68
C ILE A 72 16.07 -7.44 -15.46
N ARG A 73 15.39 -8.30 -14.71
CA ARG A 73 15.84 -9.68 -14.43
C ARG A 73 15.98 -10.51 -15.70
N THR A 74 14.99 -10.44 -16.59
CA THR A 74 15.01 -11.14 -17.89
C THR A 74 16.16 -10.63 -18.75
N SER A 75 16.36 -9.31 -18.83
CA SER A 75 17.45 -8.71 -19.61
C SER A 75 18.83 -9.15 -19.10
N LEU A 76 19.06 -9.04 -17.79
CA LEU A 76 20.32 -9.44 -17.17
C LEU A 76 20.59 -10.93 -17.34
N SER A 77 19.58 -11.79 -17.21
CA SER A 77 19.72 -13.23 -17.44
C SER A 77 20.16 -13.52 -18.88
N GLY A 78 19.52 -12.88 -19.87
CA GLY A 78 19.90 -13.02 -21.27
C GLY A 78 21.31 -12.51 -21.57
N ILE A 79 21.71 -11.36 -20.99
CA ILE A 79 23.08 -10.85 -21.11
C ILE A 79 24.09 -11.84 -20.52
N MET A 80 23.80 -12.42 -19.36
CA MET A 80 24.67 -13.38 -18.71
C MET A 80 24.82 -14.67 -19.52
N GLU A 81 23.76 -15.14 -20.16
CA GLU A 81 23.80 -16.27 -21.11
C GLU A 81 24.70 -15.98 -22.31
N VAL A 82 24.60 -14.78 -22.90
CA VAL A 82 25.45 -14.37 -24.02
C VAL A 82 26.92 -14.28 -23.61
N ILE A 83 27.22 -13.66 -22.45
CA ILE A 83 28.59 -13.57 -21.93
C ILE A 83 29.18 -14.97 -21.74
N LYS A 84 28.41 -15.89 -21.13
CA LYS A 84 28.82 -17.27 -20.93
C LYS A 84 29.13 -17.96 -22.25
N HIS A 85 28.27 -17.81 -23.26
CA HIS A 85 28.52 -18.40 -24.57
C HIS A 85 29.81 -17.86 -25.22
N CYS A 86 30.03 -16.54 -25.17
CA CYS A 86 31.26 -15.93 -25.66
C CYS A 86 32.51 -16.49 -24.95
N GLN A 87 32.45 -16.63 -23.62
CA GLN A 87 33.53 -17.22 -22.82
C GLN A 87 33.78 -18.69 -23.12
N GLU A 88 32.76 -19.48 -23.48
CA GLU A 88 32.95 -20.87 -23.89
C GLU A 88 33.60 -20.98 -25.28
N THR A 89 33.36 -20.00 -26.16
CA THR A 89 33.93 -19.98 -27.53
C THR A 89 35.32 -19.35 -27.61
N SER A 90 35.72 -18.61 -26.58
CA SER A 90 37.02 -17.95 -26.47
C SER A 90 37.83 -18.66 -25.38
N ASP A 91 39.14 -18.83 -25.52
CA ASP A 91 40.00 -19.42 -24.47
C ASP A 91 40.24 -18.42 -23.30
N ALA A 92 39.21 -17.65 -22.93
CA ALA A 92 39.27 -16.59 -21.94
C ALA A 92 38.87 -17.10 -20.56
N GLU A 93 39.66 -16.74 -19.53
CA GLU A 93 39.33 -17.07 -18.14
C GLU A 93 38.05 -16.37 -17.67
N VAL A 94 37.18 -17.13 -17.01
CA VAL A 94 35.96 -16.63 -16.38
C VAL A 94 36.32 -15.99 -15.04
N VAL A 95 36.18 -14.66 -14.94
CA VAL A 95 36.32 -13.94 -13.67
C VAL A 95 35.03 -14.10 -12.86
N SER A 96 35.16 -14.50 -11.59
CA SER A 96 34.04 -14.60 -10.66
C SER A 96 33.45 -13.23 -10.34
N LEU A 97 32.13 -13.17 -10.17
CA LEU A 97 31.43 -11.97 -9.71
C LEU A 97 32.05 -11.43 -8.41
N THR A 98 32.18 -10.11 -8.33
CA THR A 98 32.53 -9.39 -7.12
C THR A 98 31.41 -9.50 -6.07
N GLU A 99 31.73 -9.22 -4.81
CA GLU A 99 30.75 -9.27 -3.70
C GLU A 99 29.52 -8.39 -3.96
N LEU A 100 29.74 -7.18 -4.48
CA LEU A 100 28.68 -6.25 -4.83
C LEU A 100 27.79 -6.76 -5.98
N GLU A 101 28.38 -7.45 -6.96
CA GLU A 101 27.63 -8.08 -8.05
C GLU A 101 26.83 -9.30 -7.58
N GLN A 102 27.36 -10.07 -6.62
CA GLN A 102 26.63 -11.17 -5.99
C GLN A 102 25.44 -10.67 -5.16
N GLU A 103 25.62 -9.59 -4.40
CA GLU A 103 24.53 -8.95 -3.65
C GLU A 103 23.44 -8.41 -4.60
N ALA A 104 23.85 -7.74 -5.67
CA ALA A 104 22.93 -7.24 -6.69
C ALA A 104 22.16 -8.39 -7.37
N ALA A 105 22.82 -9.51 -7.69
CA ALA A 105 22.18 -10.68 -8.26
C ALA A 105 21.17 -11.31 -7.28
N ALA A 106 21.49 -11.36 -5.98
CA ALA A 106 20.60 -11.87 -4.94
C ALA A 106 19.35 -10.99 -4.77
N LEU A 107 19.52 -9.66 -4.72
CA LEU A 107 18.41 -8.70 -4.67
C LEU A 107 17.51 -8.81 -5.92
N LEU A 108 18.12 -9.02 -7.07
CA LEU A 108 17.42 -9.21 -8.33
C LEU A 108 16.94 -10.64 -8.53
N GLY A 109 17.15 -11.56 -7.58
CA GLY A 109 16.84 -12.99 -7.64
C GLY A 109 17.25 -13.65 -8.96
N VAL A 110 18.40 -13.25 -9.51
CA VAL A 110 19.05 -13.90 -10.65
C VAL A 110 19.98 -14.97 -10.07
N ALA A 111 19.92 -16.19 -10.60
CA ALA A 111 20.82 -17.25 -10.15
C ALA A 111 22.27 -16.84 -10.45
N ALA A 112 23.01 -16.46 -9.41
CA ALA A 112 24.44 -16.21 -9.52
C ALA A 112 25.11 -17.55 -9.85
N ASN A 113 25.41 -17.78 -11.13
CA ASN A 113 26.21 -18.92 -11.56
C ASN A 113 27.62 -18.73 -10.98
N SER A 114 27.86 -19.25 -9.78
CA SER A 114 29.20 -19.35 -9.22
C SER A 114 29.93 -20.52 -9.91
N PRO A 115 31.14 -20.31 -10.46
CA PRO A 115 32.02 -21.45 -10.66
C PRO A 115 32.32 -22.05 -9.28
N LYS A 116 32.15 -23.37 -9.14
CA LYS A 116 32.49 -24.12 -7.93
C LYS A 116 33.99 -23.99 -7.67
N THR A 117 34.39 -22.98 -6.90
CA THR A 117 35.71 -23.01 -6.25
C THR A 117 35.54 -23.79 -4.96
N GLU A 118 35.76 -25.09 -5.05
CA GLU A 118 35.89 -25.99 -3.90
C GLU A 118 37.11 -25.56 -3.07
N VAL A 119 36.85 -24.79 -2.00
CA VAL A 119 37.84 -24.59 -0.94
C VAL A 119 37.29 -25.23 0.34
N ARG A 120 38.09 -26.15 0.85
CA ARG A 120 37.77 -27.14 1.88
C ARG A 120 38.14 -26.60 3.29
N HIS A 121 37.14 -26.66 4.19
CA HIS A 121 37.16 -26.67 5.68
C HIS A 121 37.43 -25.37 6.49
N PRO A 122 37.05 -25.30 7.79
CA PRO A 122 36.18 -26.18 8.61
C PRO A 122 34.94 -25.47 9.22
N SER A 123 34.00 -26.28 9.70
CA SER A 123 32.71 -25.90 10.28
C SER A 123 32.83 -24.97 11.50
N ILE A 124 32.07 -23.88 11.50
CA ILE A 124 31.68 -23.16 12.72
C ILE A 124 30.15 -23.02 12.69
N ILE A 125 29.52 -23.70 13.65
CA ILE A 125 28.10 -23.52 14.00
C ILE A 125 27.97 -22.15 14.66
N PHE A 126 27.07 -21.31 14.15
CA PHE A 126 26.40 -20.33 14.99
C PHE A 126 24.95 -20.18 14.56
N ASP A 127 24.09 -20.53 15.50
CA ASP A 127 22.65 -20.48 15.44
C ASP A 127 22.12 -19.04 15.34
N GLN A 128 21.00 -18.91 14.62
CA GLN A 128 19.81 -18.19 15.06
C GLN A 128 19.79 -16.65 14.95
N PHE A 129 19.11 -16.16 13.91
CA PHE A 129 18.20 -15.01 14.04
C PHE A 129 16.83 -15.31 13.43
N SER A 130 15.94 -15.71 14.33
CA SER A 130 14.51 -15.43 14.43
C SER A 130 13.80 -14.89 13.19
N LEU A 131 13.05 -15.78 12.54
CA LEU A 131 11.89 -15.46 11.74
C LEU A 131 10.71 -15.21 12.69
N CYS A 132 10.03 -14.08 12.55
CA CYS A 132 8.69 -13.86 13.11
C CYS A 132 7.90 -12.93 12.17
N PRO A 133 6.55 -13.04 12.15
CA PRO A 133 5.84 -13.60 11.01
C PRO A 133 4.72 -12.69 10.48
N ASP A 134 4.06 -13.11 9.41
CA ASP A 134 2.75 -12.60 8.99
C ASP A 134 1.73 -12.64 10.15
N LEU A 135 1.28 -11.47 10.61
CA LEU A 135 -0.14 -11.06 10.76
C LEU A 135 -0.25 -9.58 11.15
#